data_AF-A0A2R6XKY1-F1
#
_entry.id   AF-A0A2R6XKY1-F1
#
_cell.length_a   1.000
_cell.length_b   1.000
_cell.length_c   1.000
_cell.angle_alpha   90.00
_cell.angle_beta   90.00
_cell.angle_gamma   90.00
#
_symmetry.space_group_name_H-M   'P 1'
#
loop_
_entity.id
_entity.type
_entity.pdbx_description
1 polymer ?
#
loop_
_entity_poly.entity_id
_entity_poly.type
_entity_poly.pdbx_seq_one_letter_code
_entity_poly.pdbx_strand_id
1 'polypeptide(L)'
;MASLSSLSLHAIAQLPSRQQLSSVHAAVAQGSSTAQVFSLRSPQRNAARAPAPRLRSAAAALPAITCMAAAAIEIPTVADTKRAFLDAYRRPIPSIYSNVIQELLVQQHLMRYNTTYKYDAVFALGFVTVYDQLMDGYPSTEDRDAIFKAYIGALKEDPEKYRSDAIKLEAWAKEQNSASIVSFGDGEVGAILKDISERAGSKDKFHYSRFFAIGLFRLLEVAKASDPAILEQLSKALNVNKLSIDRDLDVYRNLLSKLAQAKELLKEYIDREKKKAIERESAAAKKTEEVAKTEAKSE
;
A
#
# COMPACT_ATOMS: atom_id res chain seq x y z
N MET A 1 16.14 -22.67 9.03
CA MET A 1 15.36 -21.46 8.69
C MET A 1 13.95 -21.93 8.33
N ALA A 2 12.99 -21.78 9.25
CA ALA A 2 11.70 -22.47 9.17
C ALA A 2 10.83 -21.93 8.01
N SER A 3 10.34 -22.87 7.20
CA SER A 3 9.43 -22.63 6.08
C SER A 3 8.06 -22.18 6.59
N LEU A 4 7.67 -20.93 6.33
CA LEU A 4 6.31 -20.42 6.53
C LEU A 4 5.40 -20.94 5.40
N SER A 5 5.22 -22.25 5.31
CA SER A 5 4.36 -22.89 4.32
C SER A 5 3.10 -23.39 5.00
N SER A 6 2.04 -22.58 5.02
CA SER A 6 0.62 -22.97 5.16
C SER A 6 -0.20 -21.80 5.75
N LEU A 7 -0.49 -20.79 4.93
CA LEU A 7 -1.58 -19.85 5.21
C LEU A 7 -2.81 -20.40 4.51
N SER A 8 -3.67 -21.12 5.25
CA SER A 8 -4.83 -21.78 4.64
C SER A 8 -5.94 -20.76 4.45
N LEU A 9 -6.16 -20.35 3.19
CA LEU A 9 -7.32 -19.57 2.72
C LEU A 9 -8.69 -20.17 3.12
N HIS A 10 -8.72 -21.42 3.59
CA HIS A 10 -9.93 -22.17 3.95
C HIS A 10 -10.65 -21.64 5.19
N ALA A 11 -9.96 -21.01 6.14
CA ALA A 11 -10.60 -20.50 7.36
C ALA A 11 -11.55 -19.32 7.11
N ILE A 12 -11.41 -18.63 5.95
CA ILE A 12 -12.24 -17.48 5.57
C ILE A 12 -13.53 -17.93 4.84
N ALA A 13 -13.64 -19.20 4.44
CA ALA A 13 -14.72 -19.67 3.57
C ALA A 13 -16.08 -19.92 4.28
N GLN A 14 -16.17 -19.76 5.61
CA GLN A 14 -17.35 -20.18 6.39
C GLN A 14 -18.30 -19.04 6.83
N LEU A 15 -18.13 -17.81 6.33
CA LEU A 15 -19.08 -16.73 6.61
C LEU A 15 -20.27 -16.75 5.63
N PRO A 16 -21.53 -16.70 6.10
CA PRO A 16 -22.69 -16.77 5.24
C PRO A 16 -22.86 -15.49 4.41
N SER A 17 -22.87 -15.66 3.08
CA SER A 17 -23.17 -14.64 2.08
C SER A 17 -24.55 -14.02 2.32
N ARG A 18 -24.61 -12.72 2.64
CA ARG A 18 -25.89 -12.00 2.74
C ARG A 18 -26.24 -11.29 1.44
N GLN A 19 -27.48 -11.50 1.03
CA GLN A 19 -28.10 -11.20 -0.26
C GLN A 19 -28.11 -9.71 -0.63
N GLN A 20 -28.09 -9.47 -1.93
CA GLN A 20 -28.23 -8.17 -2.59
C GLN A 20 -29.53 -7.45 -2.23
N LEU A 21 -29.43 -6.15 -1.96
CA LEU A 21 -30.55 -5.22 -2.13
C LEU A 21 -30.07 -4.00 -2.93
N SER A 22 -30.95 -3.60 -3.83
CA SER A 22 -30.75 -2.78 -5.01
C SER A 22 -30.84 -1.26 -4.77
N SER A 23 -30.32 -0.56 -5.77
CA SER A 23 -30.26 0.88 -6.07
C SER A 23 -31.41 1.77 -5.61
N VAL A 24 -31.07 2.99 -5.17
CA VAL A 24 -31.92 4.18 -5.30
C VAL A 24 -31.11 5.36 -5.84
N HIS A 25 -31.74 6.08 -6.77
CA HIS A 25 -31.21 7.08 -7.69
C HIS A 25 -30.76 8.41 -7.08
N ALA A 26 -29.89 9.07 -7.84
CA ALA A 26 -29.35 10.41 -7.67
C ALA A 26 -30.36 11.54 -7.94
N ALA A 27 -30.17 12.69 -7.28
CA ALA A 27 -30.72 13.98 -7.69
C ALA A 27 -29.59 15.02 -7.71
N VAL A 28 -29.33 15.57 -8.90
CA VAL A 28 -28.38 16.66 -9.18
C VAL A 28 -29.19 17.95 -9.29
N ALA A 29 -28.84 18.97 -8.50
CA ALA A 29 -29.41 20.31 -8.60
C ALA A 29 -28.45 21.24 -9.35
N GLN A 30 -28.99 21.90 -10.39
CA GLN A 30 -28.33 22.89 -11.23
C GLN A 30 -28.30 24.26 -10.54
N GLY A 31 -27.18 24.98 -10.62
CA GLY A 31 -27.06 26.38 -10.21
C GLY A 31 -26.46 27.20 -11.35
N SER A 32 -27.27 28.06 -11.95
CA SER A 32 -26.92 28.93 -13.08
C SER A 32 -26.17 30.19 -12.60
N SER A 33 -25.04 30.50 -13.23
CA SER A 33 -24.26 31.74 -13.01
C SER A 33 -24.58 32.75 -14.12
N THR A 34 -24.92 33.97 -13.75
CA THR A 34 -25.23 35.09 -14.66
C THR A 34 -23.99 35.97 -14.81
N ALA A 35 -23.49 36.10 -16.04
CA ALA A 35 -22.40 37.01 -16.38
C ALA A 35 -22.99 38.33 -16.91
N GLN A 36 -22.70 39.45 -16.23
CA GLN A 36 -23.02 40.79 -16.70
C GLN A 36 -21.87 41.36 -17.52
N VAL A 37 -22.20 41.80 -18.73
CA VAL A 37 -21.34 42.45 -19.72
C VAL A 37 -21.31 43.95 -19.45
N PHE A 38 -20.13 44.52 -19.21
CA PHE A 38 -19.94 45.97 -19.18
C PHE A 38 -19.25 46.44 -20.47
N SER A 39 -19.96 47.31 -21.20
CA SER A 39 -19.55 47.96 -22.45
C SER A 39 -18.69 49.18 -22.16
N LEU A 40 -17.53 49.27 -22.82
CA LEU A 40 -16.64 50.44 -22.80
C LEU A 40 -16.98 51.35 -23.99
N ARG A 41 -17.46 52.56 -23.69
CA ARG A 41 -17.67 53.64 -24.67
C ARG A 41 -16.60 54.70 -24.47
N SER A 42 -15.70 54.83 -25.43
CA SER A 42 -14.71 55.89 -25.51
C SER A 42 -15.31 57.19 -26.08
N PRO A 43 -14.78 58.36 -25.70
CA PRO A 43 -14.82 59.52 -26.56
C PRO A 43 -13.40 59.98 -26.91
N GLN A 44 -13.25 60.27 -28.20
CA GLN A 44 -12.07 60.85 -28.82
C GLN A 44 -12.16 62.38 -28.74
N ARG A 45 -11.09 63.06 -28.30
CA ARG A 45 -10.87 64.48 -28.65
C ARG A 45 -9.37 64.82 -28.63
N ASN A 46 -8.98 65.49 -29.71
CA ASN A 46 -7.63 65.93 -30.07
C ASN A 46 -7.12 67.05 -29.15
N ALA A 47 -5.79 67.09 -28.92
CA ALA A 47 -4.87 68.07 -29.48
C ALA A 47 -3.71 68.48 -28.54
N ALA A 48 -2.60 68.81 -29.21
CA ALA A 48 -1.48 69.65 -28.80
C ALA A 48 -0.28 69.01 -28.08
N ARG A 49 0.88 69.37 -28.66
CA ARG A 49 2.25 68.90 -28.47
C ARG A 49 2.98 69.86 -27.53
N ALA A 50 3.69 69.35 -26.53
CA ALA A 50 4.74 70.07 -25.81
C ALA A 50 5.78 69.06 -25.25
N PRO A 51 7.08 69.43 -25.18
CA PRO A 51 8.16 68.48 -24.95
C PRO A 51 8.39 68.15 -23.47
N ALA A 52 8.90 66.94 -23.23
CA ALA A 52 9.17 66.37 -21.92
C ALA A 52 10.31 67.05 -21.15
N PRO A 53 10.21 67.19 -19.81
CA PRO A 53 11.37 67.32 -18.95
C PRO A 53 11.80 65.94 -18.43
N ARG A 54 13.09 65.63 -18.60
CA ARG A 54 13.75 64.48 -17.97
C ARG A 54 13.84 64.73 -16.46
N LEU A 55 13.10 63.96 -15.67
CA LEU A 55 13.33 63.85 -14.22
C LEU A 55 14.14 62.58 -13.95
N ARG A 56 15.34 62.78 -13.37
CA ARG A 56 16.18 61.71 -12.83
C ARG A 56 15.42 61.08 -11.66
N SER A 57 14.95 59.85 -11.84
CA SER A 57 14.38 59.08 -10.73
C SER A 57 15.52 58.46 -9.94
N ALA A 58 15.69 58.91 -8.69
CA ALA A 58 16.55 58.26 -7.71
C ALA A 58 16.03 56.84 -7.48
N ALA A 59 16.92 55.85 -7.53
CA ALA A 59 16.60 54.47 -7.20
C ALA A 59 16.36 54.36 -5.69
N ALA A 60 15.09 54.43 -5.28
CA ALA A 60 14.69 54.03 -3.94
C ALA A 60 14.75 52.49 -3.89
N ALA A 61 15.75 51.96 -3.19
CA ALA A 61 15.84 50.54 -2.89
C ALA A 61 14.61 50.14 -2.04
N LEU A 62 13.74 49.32 -2.61
CA LEU A 62 12.66 48.67 -1.85
C LEU A 62 13.30 47.67 -0.89
N PRO A 63 12.84 47.58 0.37
CA PRO A 63 13.33 46.54 1.28
C PRO A 63 12.88 45.19 0.73
N ALA A 64 13.84 44.30 0.49
CA ALA A 64 13.57 42.92 0.18
C ALA A 64 12.85 42.29 1.39
N ILE A 65 11.60 41.89 1.19
CA ILE A 65 10.88 41.08 2.17
C ILE A 65 11.51 39.71 2.12
N THR A 66 12.48 39.47 3.00
CA THR A 66 13.02 38.13 3.25
C THR A 66 11.93 37.35 3.97
N CYS A 67 11.16 36.56 3.22
CA CYS A 67 10.34 35.50 3.80
C CYS A 67 11.30 34.50 4.47
N MET A 68 11.47 34.63 5.78
CA MET A 68 12.03 33.57 6.61
C MET A 68 11.08 32.39 6.47
N ALA A 69 11.41 31.43 5.61
CA ALA A 69 10.80 30.12 5.64
C ALA A 69 11.12 29.55 7.02
N ALA A 70 10.16 29.65 7.96
CA ALA A 70 10.15 28.81 9.14
C ALA A 70 10.44 27.39 8.65
N ALA A 71 11.35 26.67 9.31
CA ALA A 71 11.71 25.31 8.95
C ALA A 71 10.44 24.44 9.01
N ALA A 72 9.70 24.43 7.91
CA ALA A 72 8.53 23.61 7.72
C ALA A 72 9.08 22.19 7.72
N ILE A 73 8.51 21.35 8.56
CA ILE A 73 8.69 19.91 8.41
C ILE A 73 8.14 19.61 7.01
N GLU A 74 9.01 19.51 6.02
CA GLU A 74 8.61 19.17 4.66
C GLU A 74 8.03 17.76 4.70
N ILE A 75 6.70 17.68 4.71
CA ILE A 75 5.97 16.43 4.59
C ILE A 75 6.31 15.89 3.20
N PRO A 76 6.97 14.72 3.08
CA PRO A 76 7.36 14.17 1.79
C PRO A 76 6.14 14.02 0.90
N THR A 77 6.29 14.25 -0.40
CA THR A 77 5.23 13.91 -1.36
C THR A 77 5.27 12.41 -1.68
N VAL A 78 4.18 11.90 -2.26
CA VAL A 78 4.14 10.52 -2.79
C VAL A 78 5.29 10.27 -3.78
N ALA A 79 5.63 11.28 -4.60
CA ALA A 79 6.72 11.19 -5.56
C ALA A 79 8.07 11.03 -4.87
N ASP A 80 8.28 11.72 -3.75
CA ASP A 80 9.52 11.63 -2.96
C ASP A 80 9.66 10.26 -2.30
N THR A 81 8.58 9.71 -1.72
CA THR A 81 8.60 8.34 -1.18
C THR A 81 8.86 7.30 -2.29
N LYS A 82 8.23 7.43 -3.47
CA LYS A 82 8.52 6.54 -4.60
C LYS A 82 9.98 6.63 -5.05
N ARG A 83 10.52 7.85 -5.13
CA ARG A 83 11.93 8.08 -5.47
C ARG A 83 12.85 7.43 -4.44
N ALA A 84 12.59 7.64 -3.15
CA ALA A 84 13.35 7.04 -2.06
C ALA A 84 13.37 5.50 -2.13
N PHE A 85 12.23 4.89 -2.47
CA PHE A 85 12.15 3.44 -2.68
C PHE A 85 13.04 2.96 -3.83
N LEU A 86 12.95 3.62 -5.00
CA LEU A 86 13.75 3.27 -6.18
C LEU A 86 15.25 3.54 -5.98
N ASP A 87 15.60 4.57 -5.20
CA ASP A 87 16.98 4.87 -4.84
C ASP A 87 17.57 3.81 -3.91
N ALA A 88 16.77 3.32 -2.95
CA ALA A 88 17.15 2.28 -2.00
C ALA A 88 17.19 0.88 -2.63
N TYR A 89 16.32 0.58 -3.60
CA TYR A 89 16.31 -0.69 -4.33
C TYR A 89 16.36 -0.46 -5.84
N ARG A 90 17.57 -0.53 -6.41
CA ARG A 90 17.84 -0.23 -7.83
C ARG A 90 17.70 -1.43 -8.78
N ARG A 91 17.46 -2.63 -8.25
CA ARG A 91 17.37 -3.85 -9.05
C ARG A 91 16.00 -3.95 -9.73
N PRO A 92 15.88 -4.53 -10.92
CA PRO A 92 14.59 -4.69 -11.58
C PRO A 92 13.66 -5.60 -10.77
N ILE A 93 12.43 -5.14 -10.52
CA ILE A 93 11.36 -5.94 -9.91
C ILE A 93 10.41 -6.39 -11.03
N PRO A 94 10.08 -7.70 -11.15
CA PRO A 94 9.11 -8.17 -12.13
C PRO A 94 7.78 -7.42 -12.01
N SER A 95 7.17 -7.05 -13.14
CA SER A 95 6.01 -6.16 -13.21
C SER A 95 4.81 -6.65 -12.39
N ILE A 96 4.61 -7.97 -12.28
CA ILE A 96 3.56 -8.59 -11.46
C ILE A 96 3.63 -8.16 -9.98
N TYR A 97 4.84 -7.94 -9.46
CA TYR A 97 5.07 -7.47 -8.10
C TYR A 97 5.19 -5.94 -8.06
N SER A 98 5.95 -5.34 -8.99
CA SER A 98 6.28 -3.91 -8.97
C SER A 98 5.03 -3.02 -8.98
N ASN A 99 4.02 -3.35 -9.77
CA ASN A 99 2.79 -2.57 -9.84
C ASN A 99 2.08 -2.53 -8.46
N VAL A 100 1.91 -3.70 -7.85
CA VAL A 100 1.21 -3.82 -6.56
C VAL A 100 2.03 -3.21 -5.43
N ILE A 101 3.35 -3.39 -5.41
CA ILE A 101 4.25 -2.77 -4.43
C ILE A 101 4.15 -1.25 -4.50
N GLN A 102 4.17 -0.67 -5.70
CA GLN A 102 4.07 0.79 -5.86
C GLN A 102 2.71 1.33 -5.46
N GLU A 103 1.61 0.62 -5.76
CA GLU A 103 0.27 0.98 -5.28
C GLU A 103 0.17 0.91 -3.76
N LEU A 104 0.73 -0.15 -3.15
CA LEU A 104 0.79 -0.32 -1.71
C LEU A 104 1.57 0.82 -1.05
N LEU A 105 2.71 1.21 -1.65
CA LEU A 105 3.56 2.29 -1.17
C LEU A 105 2.83 3.63 -1.18
N VAL A 106 2.03 3.90 -2.22
CA VAL A 106 1.19 5.11 -2.29
C VAL A 106 0.13 5.10 -1.19
N GLN A 107 -0.59 3.98 -1.03
CA GLN A 107 -1.63 3.86 -0.01
C GLN A 107 -1.06 4.06 1.40
N GLN A 108 0.07 3.42 1.68
CA GLN A 108 0.72 3.54 2.97
C GLN A 108 1.34 4.92 3.18
N HIS A 109 1.84 5.58 2.14
CA HIS A 109 2.30 6.97 2.24
C HIS A 109 1.17 7.90 2.70
N LEU A 110 0.00 7.83 2.04
CA LEU A 110 -1.15 8.67 2.40
C LEU A 110 -1.62 8.41 3.83
N MET A 111 -1.50 7.16 4.30
CA MET A 111 -1.79 6.78 5.66
C MET A 111 -0.73 7.31 6.64
N ARG A 112 0.56 7.09 6.36
CA ARG A 112 1.70 7.43 7.22
C ARG A 112 1.81 8.92 7.54
N TYR A 113 1.51 9.75 6.55
CA TYR A 113 1.55 11.21 6.68
C TYR A 113 0.18 11.82 6.99
N ASN A 114 -0.83 10.99 7.30
CA ASN A 114 -2.08 11.47 7.86
C ASN A 114 -1.86 12.02 9.27
N THR A 115 -2.54 13.12 9.61
CA THR A 115 -2.39 13.78 10.92
C THR A 115 -2.82 12.90 12.10
N THR A 116 -3.67 11.91 11.88
CA THR A 116 -4.13 11.00 12.93
C THR A 116 -3.29 9.72 13.04
N TYR A 117 -2.33 9.53 12.13
CA TYR A 117 -1.50 8.34 12.12
C TYR A 117 -0.66 8.24 13.39
N LYS A 118 -0.74 7.08 14.03
CA LYS A 118 0.16 6.64 15.09
C LYS A 118 0.53 5.20 14.78
N TYR A 119 1.83 4.90 14.79
CA TYR A 119 2.30 3.52 14.63
C TYR A 119 1.60 2.60 15.63
N ASP A 120 1.17 1.44 15.16
CA ASP A 120 0.63 0.38 16.00
C ASP A 120 1.15 -0.99 15.54
N ALA A 121 1.41 -1.88 16.50
CA ALA A 121 2.00 -3.19 16.21
C ALA A 121 1.03 -4.14 15.49
N VAL A 122 -0.28 -3.96 15.65
CA VAL A 122 -1.31 -4.76 14.98
C VAL A 122 -1.36 -4.43 13.49
N PHE A 123 -1.26 -3.14 13.15
CA PHE A 123 -1.05 -2.63 11.81
C PHE A 123 0.24 -3.20 11.20
N ALA A 124 1.35 -3.18 11.94
CA ALA A 124 2.61 -3.72 11.45
C ALA A 124 2.50 -5.22 11.14
N LEU A 125 1.87 -6.00 12.04
CA LEU A 125 1.55 -7.40 11.79
C LEU A 125 0.72 -7.58 10.51
N GLY A 126 -0.34 -6.80 10.34
CA GLY A 126 -1.19 -6.85 9.17
C GLY A 126 -0.43 -6.51 7.89
N PHE A 127 0.36 -5.43 7.89
CA PHE A 127 1.20 -5.05 6.75
C PHE A 127 2.21 -6.15 6.39
N VAL A 128 2.94 -6.68 7.38
CA VAL A 128 3.90 -7.77 7.17
C VAL A 128 3.21 -9.00 6.57
N THR A 129 2.01 -9.34 7.05
CA THR A 129 1.20 -10.43 6.51
C THR A 129 0.83 -10.21 5.04
N VAL A 130 0.36 -9.00 4.68
CA VAL A 130 0.05 -8.65 3.29
C VAL A 130 1.30 -8.74 2.42
N TYR A 131 2.41 -8.17 2.89
CA TYR A 131 3.66 -8.13 2.15
C TYR A 131 4.19 -9.54 1.87
N ASP A 132 4.23 -10.41 2.88
CA ASP A 132 4.76 -11.76 2.74
C ASP A 132 3.92 -12.60 1.77
N GLN A 133 2.59 -12.47 1.83
CA GLN A 133 1.69 -13.13 0.88
C GLN A 133 1.80 -12.56 -0.53
N LEU A 134 1.93 -11.24 -0.66
CA LEU A 134 2.16 -10.58 -1.94
C LEU A 134 3.45 -11.09 -2.57
N MET A 135 4.52 -11.16 -1.79
CA MET A 135 5.85 -11.58 -2.23
C MET A 135 6.07 -13.09 -2.24
N ASP A 136 5.05 -13.88 -1.92
CA ASP A 136 5.12 -15.33 -2.03
C ASP A 136 5.42 -15.75 -3.49
N GLY A 137 6.32 -16.71 -3.66
CA GLY A 137 6.84 -17.13 -4.97
C GLY A 137 7.81 -16.16 -5.65
N TYR A 138 8.23 -15.07 -4.98
CA TYR A 138 9.29 -14.21 -5.53
C TYR A 138 10.61 -15.00 -5.68
N PRO A 139 11.36 -14.87 -6.79
CA PRO A 139 12.48 -15.78 -7.09
C PRO A 139 13.64 -15.78 -6.07
N SER A 140 13.92 -14.64 -5.44
CA SER A 140 15.01 -14.47 -4.46
C SER A 140 14.46 -14.04 -3.10
N THR A 141 14.71 -14.83 -2.06
CA THR A 141 14.33 -14.48 -0.68
C THR A 141 15.10 -13.29 -0.16
N GLU A 142 16.38 -13.17 -0.53
CA GLU A 142 17.22 -12.01 -0.17
C GLU A 142 16.65 -10.73 -0.78
N ASP A 143 16.15 -10.81 -2.01
CA ASP A 143 15.57 -9.65 -2.70
C ASP A 143 14.24 -9.28 -2.10
N ARG A 144 13.41 -10.25 -1.72
CA ARG A 144 12.17 -10.00 -0.98
C ARG A 144 12.44 -9.22 0.29
N ASP A 145 13.46 -9.59 1.05
CA ASP A 145 13.78 -8.93 2.32
C ASP A 145 14.42 -7.55 2.06
N ALA A 146 15.27 -7.41 1.04
CA ALA A 146 15.83 -6.12 0.62
C ALA A 146 14.75 -5.14 0.14
N ILE A 147 13.76 -5.62 -0.64
CA ILE A 147 12.61 -4.82 -1.07
C ILE A 147 11.78 -4.37 0.13
N PHE A 148 11.58 -5.24 1.13
CA PHE A 148 10.84 -4.90 2.35
C PHE A 148 11.54 -3.77 3.10
N LYS A 149 12.86 -3.87 3.28
CA LYS A 149 13.68 -2.85 3.94
C LYS A 149 13.64 -1.53 3.18
N ALA A 150 13.81 -1.56 1.86
CA ALA A 150 13.71 -0.36 1.02
C ALA A 150 12.32 0.28 1.07
N TYR A 151 11.26 -0.52 1.06
CA TYR A 151 9.87 -0.07 1.12
C TYR A 151 9.59 0.67 2.43
N ILE A 152 9.92 0.06 3.58
CA ILE A 152 9.65 0.65 4.89
C ILE A 152 10.57 1.85 5.14
N GLY A 153 11.84 1.75 4.73
CA GLY A 153 12.78 2.87 4.80
C GLY A 153 12.34 4.09 3.97
N ALA A 154 11.73 3.89 2.80
CA ALA A 154 11.20 4.97 1.97
C ALA A 154 10.06 5.76 2.64
N LEU A 155 9.38 5.15 3.61
CA LEU A 155 8.35 5.77 4.44
C LEU A 155 8.91 6.40 5.72
N LYS A 156 10.24 6.39 5.91
CA LYS A 156 10.94 6.83 7.13
C LYS A 156 10.46 6.07 8.38
N GLU A 157 10.19 4.78 8.20
CA GLU A 157 9.81 3.80 9.22
C GLU A 157 10.96 2.80 9.44
N ASP A 158 10.90 2.01 10.52
CA ASP A 158 11.91 0.99 10.83
C ASP A 158 11.46 -0.42 10.39
N PRO A 159 12.08 -1.03 9.37
CA PRO A 159 11.72 -2.37 8.91
C PRO A 159 11.95 -3.46 9.96
N GLU A 160 12.98 -3.33 10.80
CA GLU A 160 13.28 -4.34 11.81
C GLU A 160 12.21 -4.33 12.90
N LYS A 161 11.75 -3.12 13.29
CA LYS A 161 10.62 -2.95 14.21
C LYS A 161 9.34 -3.62 13.71
N TYR A 162 8.99 -3.47 12.42
CA TYR A 162 7.80 -4.11 11.85
C TYR A 162 7.89 -5.63 11.96
N ARG A 163 9.05 -6.21 11.62
CA ARG A 163 9.27 -7.65 11.66
C ARG A 163 9.28 -8.18 13.10
N SER A 164 9.96 -7.51 14.01
CA SER A 164 10.03 -7.92 15.42
C SER A 164 8.67 -7.86 16.10
N ASP A 165 7.90 -6.78 15.86
CA ASP A 165 6.56 -6.63 16.43
C ASP A 165 5.61 -7.69 15.86
N ALA A 166 5.64 -7.93 14.54
CA ALA A 166 4.82 -8.98 13.93
C ALA A 166 5.12 -10.36 14.54
N ILE A 167 6.40 -10.75 14.64
CA ILE A 167 6.82 -12.03 15.25
C ILE A 167 6.34 -12.14 16.70
N LYS A 168 6.50 -11.06 17.48
CA LYS A 168 6.10 -11.02 18.88
C LYS A 168 4.59 -11.15 19.05
N LEU A 169 3.79 -10.45 18.23
CA LEU A 169 2.34 -10.56 18.26
C LEU A 169 1.88 -11.96 17.87
N GLU A 170 2.49 -12.58 16.86
CA GLU A 170 2.19 -13.97 16.50
C GLU A 170 2.57 -14.96 17.61
N ALA A 171 3.74 -14.79 18.24
CA ALA A 171 4.16 -15.64 19.36
C ALA A 171 3.17 -15.56 20.52
N TRP A 172 2.79 -14.34 20.91
CA TRP A 172 1.76 -14.13 21.93
C TRP A 172 0.41 -14.75 21.55
N ALA A 173 -0.03 -14.57 20.30
CA ALA A 173 -1.30 -15.11 19.82
C ALA A 173 -1.36 -16.65 19.85
N LYS A 174 -0.23 -17.34 19.61
CA LYS A 174 -0.15 -18.82 19.67
C LYS A 174 -0.45 -19.36 21.07
N GLU A 175 -0.21 -18.55 22.10
CA GLU A 175 -0.45 -18.90 23.50
C GLU A 175 -1.87 -18.54 23.96
N GLN A 176 -2.65 -17.87 23.11
CA GLN A 176 -4.02 -17.44 23.44
C GLN A 176 -5.07 -18.47 23.03
N ASN A 177 -6.25 -18.33 23.63
CA ASN A 177 -7.49 -18.96 23.19
C ASN A 177 -8.57 -17.87 22.96
N SER A 178 -9.76 -18.28 22.53
CA SER A 178 -10.86 -17.36 22.23
C SER A 178 -11.24 -16.42 23.37
N ALA A 179 -11.13 -16.83 24.63
CA ALA A 179 -11.46 -15.98 25.77
C ALA A 179 -10.31 -15.00 26.08
N SER A 180 -9.07 -15.51 26.13
CA SER A 180 -7.92 -14.70 26.51
C SER A 180 -7.55 -13.65 25.46
N ILE A 181 -7.78 -13.93 24.18
CA ILE A 181 -7.55 -12.94 23.12
C ILE A 181 -8.52 -11.75 23.19
N VAL A 182 -9.80 -12.01 23.54
CA VAL A 182 -10.83 -10.99 23.70
C VAL A 182 -10.61 -10.14 24.94
N SER A 183 -10.11 -10.73 26.03
CA SER A 183 -9.74 -9.99 27.25
C SER A 183 -8.35 -9.35 27.18
N PHE A 184 -7.69 -9.41 26.01
CA PHE A 184 -6.34 -8.94 25.74
C PHE A 184 -5.22 -9.64 26.53
N GLY A 185 -5.52 -10.71 27.27
CA GLY A 185 -4.52 -11.43 28.07
C GLY A 185 -3.64 -10.52 28.94
N ASP A 186 -2.54 -11.08 29.41
CA ASP A 186 -1.53 -10.36 30.16
C ASP A 186 -0.26 -10.16 29.34
N GLY A 187 0.64 -9.32 29.86
CA GLY A 187 1.94 -9.03 29.26
C GLY A 187 1.91 -7.88 28.26
N GLU A 188 3.02 -7.74 27.53
CA GLU A 188 3.31 -6.56 26.73
C GLU A 188 2.36 -6.40 25.53
N VAL A 189 2.00 -7.49 24.84
CA VAL A 189 1.03 -7.44 23.73
C VAL A 189 -0.37 -7.11 24.24
N GLY A 190 -0.75 -7.64 25.41
CA GLY A 190 -2.01 -7.25 26.05
C GLY A 190 -2.08 -5.77 26.39
N ALA A 191 -0.98 -5.18 26.86
CA ALA A 191 -0.88 -3.73 27.08
C ALA A 191 -1.00 -2.94 25.77
N ILE A 192 -0.43 -3.42 24.66
CA ILE A 192 -0.59 -2.81 23.33
C ILE A 192 -2.06 -2.81 22.90
N LEU A 193 -2.77 -3.94 23.05
CA LEU A 193 -4.18 -4.04 22.68
C LEU A 193 -5.07 -3.15 23.58
N LYS A 194 -4.73 -3.02 24.86
CA LYS A 194 -5.40 -2.08 25.79
C LYS A 194 -5.19 -0.62 25.35
N ASP A 195 -3.97 -0.19 25.03
CA ASP A 195 -3.70 1.17 24.49
C ASP A 195 -4.50 1.43 23.21
N ILE A 196 -4.57 0.44 22.30
CA ILE A 196 -5.37 0.55 21.07
C ILE A 196 -6.85 0.73 21.40
N SER A 197 -7.39 -0.09 22.31
CA SER A 197 -8.79 -0.01 22.74
C SER A 197 -9.14 1.36 23.34
N GLU A 198 -8.28 1.88 24.21
CA GLU A 198 -8.44 3.20 24.82
C GLU A 198 -8.42 4.32 23.77
N ARG A 199 -7.46 4.28 22.83
CA ARG A 199 -7.39 5.26 21.74
C ARG A 199 -8.60 5.19 20.82
N ALA A 200 -9.04 3.99 20.45
CA ALA A 200 -10.20 3.79 19.59
C ALA A 200 -11.52 4.20 20.25
N GLY A 201 -11.63 4.07 21.58
CA GLY A 201 -12.77 4.52 22.37
C GLY A 201 -12.73 6.01 22.75
N SER A 202 -11.60 6.68 22.55
CA SER A 202 -11.44 8.10 22.86
C SER A 202 -12.14 9.00 21.85
N LYS A 203 -12.25 10.30 22.18
CA LYS A 203 -12.74 11.32 21.23
C LYS A 203 -11.73 11.64 20.14
N ASP A 204 -10.48 11.21 20.31
CA ASP A 204 -9.43 11.40 19.31
C ASP A 204 -9.65 10.44 18.15
N LYS A 205 -9.36 10.91 16.93
CA LYS A 205 -9.54 10.11 15.73
C LYS A 205 -8.50 8.98 15.70
N PHE A 206 -8.87 7.79 16.15
CA PHE A 206 -8.06 6.60 15.91
C PHE A 206 -7.91 6.34 14.41
N HIS A 207 -6.67 6.18 13.94
CA HIS A 207 -6.39 5.90 12.53
C HIS A 207 -6.60 4.43 12.22
N TYR A 208 -7.84 4.06 11.94
CA TYR A 208 -8.16 2.74 11.42
C TYR A 208 -7.60 2.56 10.00
N SER A 209 -7.12 1.36 9.69
CA SER A 209 -6.67 0.99 8.35
C SER A 209 -7.03 -0.46 8.01
N ARG A 210 -7.03 -0.78 6.72
CA ARG A 210 -7.18 -2.18 6.26
C ARG A 210 -6.12 -3.10 6.86
N PHE A 211 -4.89 -2.63 6.98
CA PHE A 211 -3.81 -3.42 7.56
C PHE A 211 -4.08 -3.72 9.04
N PHE A 212 -4.67 -2.78 9.78
CA PHE A 212 -5.12 -3.06 11.15
C PHE A 212 -6.16 -4.19 11.20
N ALA A 213 -7.14 -4.19 10.29
CA ALA A 213 -8.13 -5.28 10.18
C ALA A 213 -7.47 -6.64 9.90
N ILE A 214 -6.53 -6.68 8.97
CA ILE A 214 -5.78 -7.88 8.60
C ILE A 214 -4.92 -8.36 9.78
N GLY A 215 -4.31 -7.44 10.53
CA GLY A 215 -3.57 -7.75 11.75
C GLY A 215 -4.44 -8.41 12.82
N LEU A 216 -5.65 -7.89 13.05
CA LEU A 216 -6.62 -8.52 13.97
C LEU A 216 -7.02 -9.92 13.50
N PHE A 217 -7.30 -10.07 12.21
CA PHE A 217 -7.62 -11.37 11.62
C PHE A 217 -6.45 -12.35 11.79
N ARG A 218 -5.21 -11.88 11.58
CA ARG A 218 -4.00 -12.68 11.75
C ARG A 218 -3.81 -13.15 13.19
N LEU A 219 -4.08 -12.29 14.19
CA LEU A 219 -4.06 -12.69 15.60
C LEU A 219 -5.05 -13.82 15.88
N LEU A 220 -6.29 -13.69 15.39
CA LEU A 220 -7.33 -14.71 15.58
C LEU A 220 -6.99 -16.04 14.87
N GLU A 221 -6.46 -15.95 13.64
CA GLU A 221 -6.02 -17.12 12.87
C GLU A 221 -4.94 -17.90 13.63
N VAL A 222 -3.93 -17.19 14.14
CA VAL A 222 -2.81 -17.79 14.87
C VAL A 222 -3.27 -18.40 16.21
N ALA A 223 -4.20 -17.75 16.90
CA ALA A 223 -4.84 -18.26 18.12
C ALA A 223 -5.87 -19.39 17.86
N LYS A 224 -6.11 -19.76 16.59
CA LYS A 224 -7.15 -20.72 16.18
C LYS A 224 -8.54 -20.34 16.68
N ALA A 225 -8.81 -19.04 16.78
CA ALA A 225 -10.04 -18.43 17.29
C ALA A 225 -10.87 -17.77 16.17
N SER A 226 -10.99 -18.46 15.03
CA SER A 226 -11.58 -17.92 13.79
C SER A 226 -13.12 -17.90 13.75
N ASP A 227 -13.80 -18.13 14.87
CA ASP A 227 -15.26 -18.05 14.95
C ASP A 227 -15.71 -16.57 14.76
N PRO A 228 -16.64 -16.28 13.83
CA PRO A 228 -17.19 -14.94 13.63
C PRO A 228 -17.66 -14.23 14.91
N ALA A 229 -18.16 -14.98 15.90
CA ALA A 229 -18.58 -14.43 17.19
C ALA A 229 -17.40 -13.83 17.98
N ILE A 230 -16.21 -14.44 17.88
CA ILE A 230 -15.01 -13.95 18.55
C ILE A 230 -14.51 -12.67 17.91
N LEU A 231 -14.57 -12.56 16.58
CA LEU A 231 -14.26 -11.31 15.89
C LEU A 231 -15.20 -10.18 16.32
N GLU A 232 -16.49 -10.46 16.51
CA GLU A 232 -17.45 -9.49 17.04
C GLU A 232 -17.09 -9.05 18.46
N GLN A 233 -16.79 -10.00 19.35
CA GLN A 233 -16.39 -9.70 20.72
C GLN A 233 -15.09 -8.88 20.79
N LEU A 234 -14.08 -9.28 20.01
CA LEU A 234 -12.80 -8.56 19.93
C LEU A 234 -12.98 -7.15 19.36
N SER A 235 -13.81 -6.99 18.34
CA SER A 235 -14.12 -5.67 17.76
C SER A 235 -14.75 -4.73 18.80
N LYS A 236 -15.67 -5.25 19.62
CA LYS A 236 -16.28 -4.51 20.74
C LYS A 236 -15.24 -4.17 21.80
N ALA A 237 -14.42 -5.14 22.22
CA ALA A 237 -13.37 -4.93 23.22
C ALA A 237 -12.36 -3.85 22.79
N LEU A 238 -12.06 -3.77 21.48
CA LEU A 238 -11.15 -2.77 20.90
C LEU A 238 -11.82 -1.44 20.56
N ASN A 239 -13.13 -1.27 20.79
CA ASN A 239 -13.89 -0.08 20.38
C ASN A 239 -13.79 0.24 18.87
N VAL A 240 -13.68 -0.80 18.02
CA VAL A 240 -13.59 -0.65 16.56
C VAL A 240 -14.84 -1.16 15.86
N ASN A 241 -15.16 -0.51 14.73
CA ASN A 241 -16.38 -0.82 13.99
C ASN A 241 -16.25 -2.17 13.25
N LYS A 242 -17.00 -3.19 13.69
CA LYS A 242 -17.02 -4.53 13.06
C LYS A 242 -17.32 -4.49 11.56
N LEU A 243 -18.26 -3.66 11.12
CA LEU A 243 -18.63 -3.56 9.69
C LEU A 243 -17.47 -3.08 8.82
N SER A 244 -16.59 -2.23 9.36
CA SER A 244 -15.40 -1.76 8.66
C SER A 244 -14.38 -2.89 8.53
N ILE A 245 -14.20 -3.69 9.59
CA ILE A 245 -13.37 -4.89 9.58
C ILE A 245 -13.86 -5.90 8.56
N ASP A 246 -15.14 -6.28 8.60
CA ASP A 246 -15.72 -7.24 7.66
C ASP A 246 -15.49 -6.80 6.20
N ARG A 247 -15.76 -5.52 5.89
CA ARG A 247 -15.56 -4.95 4.55
C ARG A 247 -14.11 -5.03 4.10
N ASP A 248 -13.16 -4.66 4.96
CA ASP A 248 -11.75 -4.64 4.58
C ASP A 248 -11.16 -6.05 4.46
N LEU A 249 -11.64 -7.01 5.26
CA LEU A 249 -11.28 -8.42 5.11
C LEU A 249 -11.82 -9.03 3.82
N ASP A 250 -13.04 -8.67 3.41
CA ASP A 250 -13.60 -9.08 2.11
C ASP A 250 -12.77 -8.53 0.94
N VAL A 251 -12.38 -7.26 0.99
CA VAL A 251 -11.51 -6.65 -0.03
C VAL A 251 -10.16 -7.35 -0.07
N TYR A 252 -9.56 -7.62 1.09
CA TYR A 252 -8.30 -8.32 1.18
C TYR A 252 -8.36 -9.74 0.59
N ARG A 253 -9.41 -10.51 0.91
CA ARG A 253 -9.64 -11.84 0.36
C ARG A 253 -9.71 -11.82 -1.17
N ASN A 254 -10.45 -10.85 -1.71
CA ASN A 254 -10.60 -10.68 -3.16
C ASN A 254 -9.27 -10.28 -3.83
N LEU A 255 -8.42 -9.48 -3.17
CA LEU A 255 -7.09 -9.13 -3.65
C LEU A 255 -6.18 -10.36 -3.71
N LEU A 256 -6.12 -11.14 -2.63
CA LEU A 256 -5.30 -12.36 -2.57
C LEU A 256 -5.70 -13.39 -3.62
N SER A 257 -7.00 -13.59 -3.82
CA SER A 257 -7.50 -14.52 -4.85
C SER A 257 -7.03 -14.11 -6.26
N LYS A 258 -7.09 -12.82 -6.59
CA LYS A 258 -6.60 -12.30 -7.87
C LYS A 258 -5.09 -12.44 -8.02
N LEU A 259 -4.33 -12.18 -6.96
CA LEU A 259 -2.87 -12.34 -6.98
C LEU A 259 -2.46 -13.81 -7.16
N ALA A 260 -3.14 -14.75 -6.49
CA ALA A 260 -2.89 -16.18 -6.66
C ALA A 260 -3.14 -16.61 -8.12
N GLN A 261 -4.25 -16.20 -8.72
CA GLN A 261 -4.57 -16.46 -10.12
C GLN A 261 -3.51 -15.86 -11.07
N ALA A 262 -3.07 -14.62 -10.83
CA ALA A 262 -2.05 -13.97 -11.65
C ALA A 262 -0.69 -14.69 -11.57
N LYS A 263 -0.31 -15.17 -10.38
CA LYS A 263 0.94 -15.93 -10.17
C LYS A 263 0.90 -17.28 -10.89
N GLU A 264 -0.22 -17.98 -10.85
CA GLU A 264 -0.40 -19.26 -11.56
C GLU A 264 -0.28 -19.08 -13.07
N LEU A 265 -0.94 -18.07 -13.65
CA LEU A 265 -0.83 -17.74 -15.07
C LEU A 265 0.60 -17.36 -15.47
N LEU A 266 1.33 -16.60 -14.63
CA LEU A 266 2.72 -16.25 -14.91
C LEU A 266 3.63 -17.48 -14.86
N LYS A 267 3.43 -18.37 -13.88
CA LYS A 267 4.18 -19.62 -13.78
C LYS A 267 3.98 -20.46 -15.03
N GLU A 268 2.73 -20.64 -15.47
CA GLU A 268 2.43 -21.34 -16.72
C GLU A 268 3.07 -20.67 -17.93
N TYR A 269 3.07 -19.34 -18.01
CA TYR A 269 3.69 -18.60 -19.10
C TYR A 269 5.21 -18.82 -19.13
N ILE A 270 5.89 -18.71 -17.99
CA ILE A 270 7.33 -18.93 -17.87
C ILE A 270 7.68 -20.37 -18.24
N ASP A 271 6.92 -21.35 -17.78
CA ASP A 271 7.16 -22.76 -18.06
C ASP A 271 6.96 -23.08 -19.55
N ARG A 272 5.95 -22.48 -20.19
CA ARG A 272 5.75 -22.58 -21.65
C ARG A 272 6.90 -21.95 -22.43
N GLU A 273 7.37 -20.77 -22.04
CA GLU A 273 8.48 -20.10 -22.73
C GLU A 273 9.80 -20.84 -22.54
N LYS A 274 10.07 -21.39 -21.34
CA LYS A 274 11.22 -22.28 -21.12
C LYS A 274 11.16 -23.52 -21.99
N LYS A 275 9.99 -24.16 -22.10
CA LYS A 275 9.81 -25.33 -22.98
C LYS A 275 10.06 -24.98 -24.44
N LYS A 276 9.51 -23.86 -24.93
CA LYS A 276 9.77 -23.38 -26.31
C LYS A 276 11.24 -23.03 -26.53
N ALA A 277 11.92 -22.46 -25.53
CA ALA A 277 13.35 -22.17 -25.63
C ALA A 277 14.18 -23.46 -25.77
N ILE A 278 13.93 -24.47 -24.93
CA ILE A 278 14.58 -25.78 -25.01
C ILE A 278 14.29 -26.47 -26.36
N GLU A 279 13.05 -26.40 -26.86
CA GLU A 279 12.67 -26.93 -28.18
C GLU A 279 13.40 -26.20 -29.32
N ARG A 280 13.58 -24.88 -29.24
CA ARG A 280 14.35 -24.11 -30.22
C ARG A 280 15.83 -24.42 -30.18
N GLU A 281 16.42 -24.54 -28.99
CA GLU A 281 17.83 -24.89 -28.80
C GLU A 281 18.13 -26.31 -29.29
N SER A 282 17.27 -27.28 -28.98
CA SER A 282 17.40 -28.65 -29.49
C SER A 282 17.16 -28.75 -31.01
N ALA A 283 16.23 -27.97 -31.57
CA ALA A 283 16.04 -27.89 -33.01
C ALA A 283 17.23 -27.21 -33.72
N ALA A 284 17.84 -26.19 -33.11
CA ALA A 284 19.04 -25.55 -33.62
C ALA A 284 20.22 -26.54 -33.62
N ALA A 285 20.46 -27.24 -32.50
CA ALA A 285 21.52 -28.24 -32.40
C ALA A 285 21.39 -29.38 -33.42
N LYS A 286 20.16 -29.87 -33.66
CA LYS A 286 19.90 -30.90 -34.67
C LYS A 286 20.19 -30.41 -36.10
N LYS A 287 19.86 -29.15 -36.41
CA LYS A 287 20.17 -28.55 -37.71
C LYS A 287 21.68 -28.38 -37.90
N THR A 288 22.42 -27.99 -36.86
CA THR A 288 23.89 -27.88 -36.95
C THR A 288 24.55 -29.25 -37.14
N GLU A 289 24.05 -30.30 -36.49
CA GLU A 289 24.53 -31.68 -36.70
C GLU A 289 24.20 -32.23 -38.09
N GLU A 290 23.02 -31.94 -38.64
CA GLU A 290 22.66 -32.35 -40.00
C GLU A 290 23.53 -31.68 -41.06
N VAL A 291 23.80 -30.37 -40.92
CA VAL A 291 24.66 -29.61 -41.85
C VAL A 291 26.09 -30.15 -41.82
N ALA A 292 26.64 -30.42 -40.62
CA ALA A 292 27.97 -31.00 -40.48
C ALA A 292 28.08 -32.42 -41.08
N LYS A 293 27.01 -33.22 -41.01
CA LYS A 293 26.97 -34.56 -41.63
C LYS A 293 26.81 -34.53 -43.14
N THR A 294 26.17 -33.51 -43.71
CA THR A 294 26.06 -33.34 -45.16
C THR A 294 27.35 -32.84 -45.79
N GLU A 295 28.10 -31.96 -45.11
CA GLU A 295 29.40 -31.45 -45.61
C GLU A 295 30.49 -32.53 -45.57
N ALA A 296 30.52 -33.38 -44.53
CA ALA A 296 31.45 -34.50 -44.42
C ALA A 296 31.18 -35.66 -45.41
N LYS A 297 30.06 -35.62 -46.15
CA LYS A 297 29.69 -36.65 -47.14
C LYS A 297 29.88 -36.19 -48.59
N SER A 298 30.32 -34.93 -48.79
CA SER A 298 30.58 -34.32 -50.09
C SER A 298 32.07 -34.14 -50.43
N GLU A 299 32.97 -34.56 -49.53
CA GLU A 299 34.41 -34.81 -49.80
C GLU A 299 34.65 -36.30 -50.08
#